data_AF-M7XEK0-F1
#
_entry.id   AF-M7XEK0-F1
#
_cell.length_a   1.000
_cell.length_b   1.000
_cell.length_c   1.000
_cell.angle_alpha   90.00
_cell.angle_beta   90.00
_cell.angle_gamma   90.00
#
_symmetry.space_group_name_H-M   'P 1'
#
loop_
_entity.id
_entity.type
_entity.pdbx_description
1 polymer ?
#
loop_
_entity_poly.entity_id
_entity_poly.type
_entity_poly.pdbx_seq_one_letter_code
_entity_poly.pdbx_strand_id
1 'polypeptide(L)'
;MLSRALLVSTLAAVVRAAEGEEPESGPGHWSRNDKILIAHARGFPGHAALNGLSVVFIIIAFALGVTVVEGEFGQDFHHSLGLALLVLFLVQPLLGLAGHFWARPSPLTSAAPSWGLPRPNPIRILHILLGLTIVGLGYTQVINGLYIEWPNKSEAATETPLAVKIIFWILFALFIVAYVGTWIAQAIRGRGREGRASLSSAASSNNALVGTPKNAGARDMSSANV
;
A
#
# COMPACT_ATOMS: atom_id res chain seq x y z
N MET A 1 -12.73 -27.19 -7.46
CA MET A 1 -12.34 -27.62 -6.09
C MET A 1 -10.99 -27.06 -5.60
N LEU A 2 -10.09 -26.58 -6.47
CA LEU A 2 -8.84 -25.89 -6.06
C LEU A 2 -9.02 -24.59 -5.25
N SER A 3 -10.17 -23.91 -5.36
CA SER A 3 -10.38 -22.58 -4.76
C SER A 3 -10.47 -22.61 -3.22
N ARG A 4 -11.08 -23.64 -2.63
CA ARG A 4 -11.23 -23.75 -1.17
C ARG A 4 -9.92 -24.05 -0.45
N ALA A 5 -9.07 -24.91 -1.01
CA ALA A 5 -7.77 -25.24 -0.42
C ALA A 5 -6.80 -24.04 -0.44
N LEU A 6 -6.82 -23.24 -1.51
CA LEU A 6 -6.05 -22.00 -1.58
C LEU A 6 -6.55 -20.96 -0.56
N LEU A 7 -7.88 -20.83 -0.41
CA LEU A 7 -8.48 -19.90 0.55
C LEU A 7 -8.09 -20.26 1.99
N VAL A 8 -8.21 -21.54 2.37
CA VAL A 8 -7.89 -22.02 3.72
C VAL A 8 -6.40 -21.90 4.01
N SER A 9 -5.54 -22.23 3.04
CA SER A 9 -4.08 -22.09 3.17
C SER A 9 -3.65 -20.62 3.34
N THR A 10 -4.27 -19.70 2.59
CA THR A 10 -3.96 -18.26 2.70
C THR A 10 -4.50 -17.67 3.99
N LEU A 11 -5.70 -18.08 4.42
CA LEU A 11 -6.29 -17.63 5.70
C LEU A 11 -5.44 -18.12 6.89
N ALA A 12 -4.99 -19.38 6.85
CA ALA A 12 -4.09 -19.93 7.87
C ALA A 12 -2.72 -19.23 7.88
N ALA A 13 -2.18 -18.87 6.70
CA ALA A 13 -0.96 -18.08 6.60
C ALA A 13 -1.12 -16.65 7.14
N VAL A 14 -2.29 -16.03 6.92
CA VAL A 14 -2.62 -14.70 7.46
C VAL A 14 -2.79 -14.75 8.99
N VAL A 15 -3.45 -15.78 9.52
CA VAL A 15 -3.60 -15.98 10.97
C VAL A 15 -2.23 -16.20 11.63
N ARG A 16 -1.39 -17.09 11.10
CA ARG A 16 -0.02 -17.30 11.62
C ARG A 16 0.85 -16.05 11.55
N ALA A 17 0.73 -15.26 10.47
CA ALA A 17 1.45 -14.00 10.34
C ALA A 17 0.95 -12.93 11.34
N ALA A 18 -0.33 -12.96 11.71
CA ALA A 18 -0.91 -12.08 12.73
C ALA A 18 -0.52 -12.50 14.16
N GLU A 19 -0.26 -13.79 14.38
CA GLU A 19 0.19 -14.35 15.66
C GLU A 19 1.69 -14.18 15.91
N GLY A 20 2.44 -13.64 14.94
CA GLY A 20 3.88 -13.36 15.11
C GLY A 20 4.76 -14.61 15.10
N GLU A 21 4.24 -15.76 14.66
CA GLU A 21 5.04 -16.97 14.48
C GLU A 21 6.00 -16.76 13.30
N GLU A 22 7.27 -16.46 13.60
CA GLU A 22 8.34 -16.54 12.60
C GLU A 22 8.50 -18.01 12.21
N PRO A 23 8.46 -18.36 10.90
CA PRO A 23 8.66 -19.74 10.49
C PRO A 23 10.08 -20.18 10.86
N GLU A 24 10.19 -21.22 11.69
CA GLU A 24 11.44 -21.93 11.98
C GLU A 24 12.09 -22.37 10.66
N SER A 25 12.98 -21.55 10.12
CA SER A 25 13.88 -21.94 9.05
C SER A 25 15.19 -21.23 9.31
N GLY A 26 16.20 -22.03 9.61
CA GLY A 26 17.56 -21.58 9.90
C GLY A 26 18.19 -20.76 8.77
N PRO A 27 19.48 -20.39 8.89
CA PRO A 27 20.16 -19.44 8.02
C PRO A 27 20.41 -20.03 6.62
N GLY A 28 19.34 -20.17 5.85
CA GLY A 28 19.33 -20.59 4.45
C GLY A 28 19.00 -19.41 3.57
N HIS A 29 19.78 -19.25 2.49
CA HIS A 29 19.62 -18.28 1.42
C HIS A 29 18.14 -18.10 1.01
N TRP A 30 17.52 -17.00 1.43
CA TRP A 30 16.24 -16.56 0.89
C TRP A 30 16.42 -16.09 -0.55
N SER A 31 15.69 -16.67 -1.49
CA SER A 31 15.67 -16.19 -2.87
C SER A 31 15.06 -14.78 -2.93
N ARG A 32 15.37 -14.02 -3.99
CA ARG A 32 14.78 -12.68 -4.21
C ARG A 32 13.25 -12.72 -4.20
N ASN A 33 12.66 -13.83 -4.61
CA ASN A 33 11.22 -14.04 -4.67
C ASN A 33 10.63 -14.22 -3.26
N ASP A 34 11.32 -14.92 -2.37
CA ASP A 34 10.83 -15.16 -1.00
C ASP A 34 10.78 -13.87 -0.19
N LYS A 35 11.78 -12.99 -0.35
CA LYS A 35 11.79 -11.66 0.28
C LYS A 35 10.64 -10.77 -0.20
N ILE A 36 10.26 -10.86 -1.48
CA ILE A 36 9.12 -10.12 -2.05
C ILE A 36 7.80 -10.68 -1.50
N LEU A 37 7.68 -12.00 -1.39
CA LEU A 37 6.49 -12.65 -0.84
C LEU A 37 6.29 -12.32 0.65
N ILE A 38 7.36 -12.33 1.45
CA ILE A 38 7.31 -11.97 2.89
C ILE A 38 6.96 -10.49 3.09
N ALA A 39 7.53 -9.58 2.29
CA ALA A 39 7.20 -8.16 2.37
C ALA A 39 5.73 -7.88 1.99
N HIS A 40 5.20 -8.60 0.99
CA HIS A 40 3.80 -8.51 0.57
C HIS A 40 2.84 -9.07 1.63
N ALA A 41 3.23 -10.16 2.30
CA ALA A 41 2.43 -10.80 3.35
C ALA A 41 2.30 -9.96 4.63
N ARG A 42 3.30 -9.11 4.95
CA ARG A 42 3.31 -8.31 6.19
C ARG A 42 2.47 -7.01 6.13
N GLY A 43 2.34 -6.38 4.95
CA GLY A 43 1.62 -5.10 4.82
C GLY A 43 0.11 -5.23 4.54
N PHE A 44 -0.29 -6.31 3.86
CA PHE A 44 -1.68 -6.50 3.41
C PHE A 44 -2.69 -6.70 4.57
N PRO A 45 -2.42 -7.53 5.60
CA PRO A 45 -3.37 -7.76 6.70
C PRO A 45 -3.68 -6.49 7.49
N GLY A 46 -2.65 -5.69 7.82
CA GLY A 46 -2.83 -4.43 8.54
C GLY A 46 -3.62 -3.40 7.73
N HIS A 47 -3.32 -3.26 6.43
CA HIS A 47 -4.10 -2.41 5.54
C HIS A 47 -5.55 -2.88 5.44
N ALA A 48 -5.80 -4.18 5.25
CA ALA A 48 -7.13 -4.74 5.16
C ALA A 48 -7.93 -4.53 6.45
N ALA A 49 -7.32 -4.74 7.62
CA ALA A 49 -7.95 -4.53 8.92
C ALA A 49 -8.35 -3.06 9.15
N LEU A 50 -7.45 -2.11 8.87
CA LEU A 50 -7.74 -0.67 9.03
C LEU A 50 -8.82 -0.20 8.05
N ASN A 51 -8.81 -0.68 6.81
CA ASN A 51 -9.89 -0.39 5.86
C ASN A 51 -11.22 -1.00 6.30
N GLY A 52 -11.22 -2.24 6.79
CA GLY A 52 -12.42 -2.88 7.33
C GLY A 52 -13.02 -2.10 8.49
N LEU A 53 -12.18 -1.65 9.43
CA LEU A 53 -12.61 -0.79 10.53
C LEU A 53 -13.15 0.56 10.04
N SER A 54 -12.52 1.14 9.02
CA SER A 54 -12.98 2.40 8.42
C SER A 54 -14.37 2.25 7.79
N VAL A 55 -14.63 1.13 7.08
CA VAL A 55 -15.96 0.83 6.52
C VAL A 55 -17.01 0.78 7.62
N VAL A 56 -16.71 0.13 8.75
CA VAL A 56 -17.64 0.07 9.89
C VAL A 56 -17.95 1.47 10.42
N PHE A 57 -16.94 2.30 10.66
CA PHE A 57 -17.16 3.67 11.14
C PHE A 57 -17.93 4.53 10.15
N ILE A 58 -17.71 4.35 8.85
CA ILE A 58 -18.44 5.10 7.81
C ILE A 58 -19.91 4.69 7.77
N ILE A 59 -20.22 3.39 7.88
CA ILE A 59 -21.60 2.92 7.97
C ILE A 59 -22.28 3.53 9.20
N ILE A 60 -21.63 3.52 10.36
CA ILE A 60 -22.17 4.10 11.59
C ILE A 60 -22.39 5.60 11.42
N ALA A 61 -21.40 6.34 10.94
CA ALA A 61 -21.48 7.79 10.75
C ALA A 61 -22.60 8.17 9.76
N PHE A 62 -22.72 7.42 8.66
CA PHE A 62 -23.78 7.60 7.68
C PHE A 62 -25.16 7.30 8.27
N ALA A 63 -25.31 6.18 8.98
CA ALA A 63 -26.57 5.83 9.63
C ALA A 63 -27.01 6.89 10.64
N LEU A 64 -26.09 7.38 11.48
CA LEU A 64 -26.36 8.49 12.40
C LEU A 64 -26.78 9.76 11.65
N GLY A 65 -26.08 10.10 10.56
CA GLY A 65 -26.44 11.22 9.68
C GLY A 65 -27.86 11.09 9.13
N VAL A 66 -28.26 9.91 8.65
CA VAL A 66 -29.63 9.69 8.16
C VAL A 66 -30.68 9.85 9.25
N THR A 67 -30.39 9.44 10.49
CA THR A 67 -31.37 9.54 11.59
C THR A 67 -31.70 10.97 12.00
N VAL A 68 -30.80 11.93 11.76
CA VAL A 68 -31.01 13.34 12.14
C VAL A 68 -31.59 14.18 11.00
N VAL A 69 -31.69 13.64 9.80
CA VAL A 69 -32.22 14.33 8.62
C VAL A 69 -33.67 13.90 8.44
N GLU A 70 -34.62 14.72 8.90
CA GLU A 70 -36.07 14.46 8.90
C GLU A 70 -36.70 14.48 7.48
N GLY A 71 -36.23 13.62 6.57
CA GLY A 71 -36.78 13.47 5.22
C GLY A 71 -36.13 14.33 4.14
N GLU A 72 -35.14 15.16 4.48
CA GLU A 72 -34.38 16.00 3.53
C GLU A 72 -33.16 15.28 2.90
N PHE A 73 -33.02 13.97 3.15
CA PHE A 73 -31.82 13.24 2.73
C PHE A 73 -31.68 13.23 1.21
N GLY A 74 -30.50 13.65 0.73
CA GLY A 74 -30.15 13.67 -0.69
C GLY A 74 -30.54 14.96 -1.43
N GLN A 75 -31.02 15.99 -0.74
CA GLN A 75 -31.38 17.27 -1.36
C GLN A 75 -30.20 18.24 -1.48
N ASP A 76 -29.16 18.10 -0.66
CA ASP A 76 -27.96 18.92 -0.71
C ASP A 76 -26.72 18.11 -1.13
N PHE A 77 -25.65 18.88 -1.34
CA PHE A 77 -24.35 18.36 -1.72
C PHE A 77 -23.75 17.42 -0.66
N HIS A 78 -23.93 17.72 0.63
CA HIS A 78 -23.39 16.92 1.73
C HIS A 78 -23.97 15.50 1.72
N HIS A 79 -25.29 15.39 1.63
CA HIS A 79 -25.97 14.10 1.63
C HIS A 79 -25.63 13.28 0.38
N SER A 80 -25.62 13.93 -0.78
CA SER A 80 -25.32 13.28 -2.05
C SER A 80 -23.88 12.77 -2.10
N LEU A 81 -22.92 13.59 -1.65
CA LEU A 81 -21.51 13.20 -1.57
C LEU A 81 -21.28 12.11 -0.50
N GLY A 82 -21.95 12.21 0.65
CA GLY A 82 -21.90 11.20 1.71
C GLY A 82 -22.40 9.83 1.25
N LEU A 83 -23.50 9.78 0.50
CA LEU A 83 -24.01 8.54 -0.10
C LEU A 83 -23.05 7.98 -1.15
N ALA A 84 -22.54 8.83 -2.04
CA ALA A 84 -21.54 8.41 -3.03
C ALA A 84 -20.30 7.83 -2.34
N LEU A 85 -19.79 8.48 -1.30
CA LEU A 85 -18.67 8.01 -0.49
C LEU A 85 -18.96 6.66 0.18
N LEU A 86 -20.15 6.48 0.76
CA LEU A 86 -20.55 5.20 1.35
C LEU A 86 -20.45 4.07 0.31
N VAL A 87 -21.05 4.27 -0.87
CA VAL A 87 -21.00 3.28 -1.96
C VAL A 87 -19.56 3.01 -2.39
N LEU A 88 -18.75 4.06 -2.58
CA LEU A 88 -17.36 3.92 -2.96
C LEU A 88 -16.52 3.17 -1.91
N PHE A 89 -16.74 3.43 -0.61
CA PHE A 89 -16.07 2.73 0.48
C PHE A 89 -16.48 1.26 0.61
N LEU A 90 -17.67 0.87 0.16
CA LEU A 90 -18.08 -0.54 0.08
C LEU A 90 -17.48 -1.26 -1.13
N VAL A 91 -17.40 -0.58 -2.27
CA VAL A 91 -16.82 -1.13 -3.50
C VAL A 91 -15.30 -1.28 -3.40
N GLN A 92 -14.63 -0.34 -2.72
CA GLN A 92 -13.18 -0.26 -2.72
C GLN A 92 -12.45 -1.49 -2.11
N PRO A 93 -12.88 -2.04 -0.97
CA PRO A 93 -12.33 -3.29 -0.44
C PRO A 93 -12.52 -4.47 -1.38
N LEU A 94 -13.65 -4.54 -2.10
CA LEU A 94 -13.90 -5.61 -3.09
C LEU A 94 -12.91 -5.51 -4.26
N LEU A 95 -12.63 -4.29 -4.74
CA LEU A 95 -11.60 -4.04 -5.76
C LEU A 95 -10.20 -4.38 -5.23
N GLY A 96 -9.89 -4.04 -3.98
CA GLY A 96 -8.63 -4.42 -3.33
C GLY A 96 -8.46 -5.94 -3.26
N LEU A 97 -9.51 -6.65 -2.86
CA LEU A 97 -9.55 -8.10 -2.79
C LEU A 97 -9.35 -8.75 -4.16
N ALA A 98 -10.08 -8.28 -5.18
CA ALA A 98 -9.92 -8.72 -6.56
C ALA A 98 -8.50 -8.45 -7.08
N GLY A 99 -7.97 -7.26 -6.83
CA GLY A 99 -6.61 -6.87 -7.22
C GLY A 99 -5.52 -7.71 -6.53
N HIS A 100 -5.76 -8.20 -5.32
CA HIS A 100 -4.81 -9.06 -4.60
C HIS A 100 -4.91 -10.53 -5.01
N PHE A 101 -6.10 -11.08 -5.22
CA PHE A 101 -6.27 -12.51 -5.53
C PHE A 101 -6.17 -12.87 -7.02
N TRP A 102 -6.58 -11.98 -7.94
CA TRP A 102 -6.51 -12.26 -9.38
C TRP A 102 -5.20 -11.81 -10.03
N ALA A 103 -4.40 -11.00 -9.35
CA ALA A 103 -3.13 -10.52 -9.89
C ALA A 103 -1.96 -11.39 -9.43
N ARG A 104 -1.05 -11.73 -10.36
CA ARG A 104 0.29 -12.20 -10.00
C ARG A 104 0.96 -11.19 -9.05
N PRO A 105 1.82 -11.61 -8.11
CA PRO A 105 2.55 -10.72 -7.23
C PRO A 105 3.27 -9.64 -8.05
N SER A 106 2.74 -8.42 -8.02
CA SER A 106 3.29 -7.26 -8.71
C SER A 106 3.84 -6.30 -7.63
N PRO A 107 5.09 -5.81 -7.75
CA PRO A 107 5.77 -5.00 -6.73
C PRO A 107 5.14 -3.65 -6.38
N LEU A 108 4.03 -3.26 -7.01
CA LEU A 108 3.31 -2.01 -6.74
C LEU A 108 2.56 -1.99 -5.40
N THR A 109 2.87 -2.96 -4.54
CA THR A 109 2.26 -3.15 -3.22
C THR A 109 3.01 -2.41 -2.12
N SER A 110 4.09 -1.72 -2.47
CA SER A 110 4.78 -0.78 -1.59
C SER A 110 4.32 0.64 -1.91
N ALA A 111 4.33 1.55 -0.92
CA ALA A 111 4.07 2.98 -1.09
C ALA A 111 5.01 3.70 -2.08
N ALA A 112 5.82 2.98 -2.87
CA ALA A 112 6.61 3.49 -3.98
C ALA A 112 6.47 2.54 -5.19
N PRO A 113 6.06 3.05 -6.35
CA PRO A 113 6.12 2.33 -7.61
C PRO A 113 7.58 2.01 -7.96
N SER A 114 7.88 0.75 -8.26
CA SER A 114 9.15 0.38 -8.86
C SER A 114 9.07 0.52 -10.38
N TRP A 115 9.86 1.43 -10.97
CA TRP A 115 9.82 1.76 -12.40
C TRP A 115 10.45 0.71 -13.34
N GLY A 116 11.00 -0.40 -12.82
CA GLY A 116 11.75 -1.40 -13.59
C GLY A 116 11.19 -2.83 -13.57
N LEU A 117 9.93 -3.03 -13.15
CA LEU A 117 9.32 -4.35 -12.92
C LEU A 117 7.96 -4.49 -13.66
N PRO A 118 7.37 -5.71 -13.77
CA PRO A 118 6.27 -5.99 -14.69
C PRO A 118 5.10 -5.03 -14.57
N ARG A 119 4.46 -4.73 -15.72
CA ARG A 119 3.32 -3.81 -15.82
C ARG A 119 2.30 -4.05 -14.69
N PRO A 120 1.85 -2.98 -14.01
CA PRO A 120 0.78 -3.06 -13.03
C PRO A 120 -0.42 -3.84 -13.55
N ASN A 121 -1.08 -4.65 -12.70
CA ASN A 121 -2.44 -5.09 -13.01
C ASN A 121 -3.35 -3.84 -13.07
N PRO A 122 -4.14 -3.64 -14.15
CA PRO A 122 -5.04 -2.49 -14.26
C PRO A 122 -6.04 -2.36 -13.10
N ILE A 123 -6.51 -3.47 -12.52
CA ILE A 123 -7.38 -3.48 -11.32
C ILE A 123 -6.65 -2.85 -10.12
N ARG A 124 -5.35 -3.10 -9.99
CA ARG A 124 -4.54 -2.50 -8.91
C ARG A 124 -4.35 -1.00 -9.11
N ILE A 125 -4.09 -0.56 -10.35
CA ILE A 125 -4.04 0.89 -10.65
C ILE A 125 -5.37 1.53 -10.28
N LEU A 126 -6.48 0.94 -10.74
CA LEU A 126 -7.82 1.44 -10.45
C LEU A 126 -8.08 1.51 -8.94
N HIS A 127 -7.73 0.47 -8.19
CA HIS A 127 -7.86 0.45 -6.73
C HIS A 127 -7.09 1.60 -6.07
N ILE A 128 -5.83 1.83 -6.46
CA ILE A 128 -5.01 2.92 -5.92
C ILE A 128 -5.61 4.28 -6.26
N LEU A 129 -5.90 4.54 -7.54
CA LEU A 129 -6.44 5.84 -7.99
C LEU A 129 -7.79 6.13 -7.35
N LEU A 130 -8.69 5.15 -7.33
CA LEU A 130 -9.98 5.29 -6.67
C LEU A 130 -9.81 5.53 -5.16
N GLY A 131 -8.80 4.93 -4.53
CA GLY A 131 -8.55 5.10 -3.09
C GLY A 131 -8.13 6.52 -2.76
N LEU A 132 -7.25 7.10 -3.58
CA LEU A 132 -6.86 8.50 -3.47
C LEU A 132 -8.04 9.44 -3.71
N THR A 133 -8.88 9.14 -4.72
CA THR A 133 -10.10 9.90 -4.97
C THR A 133 -11.06 9.85 -3.78
N ILE A 134 -11.28 8.67 -3.20
CA ILE A 134 -12.14 8.49 -2.01
C ILE A 134 -11.60 9.30 -0.84
N VAL A 135 -10.29 9.28 -0.58
CA VAL A 135 -9.69 10.08 0.50
C VAL A 135 -9.90 11.57 0.25
N GLY A 136 -9.66 12.06 -0.98
CA GLY A 136 -9.88 13.46 -1.33
C GLY A 136 -11.33 13.90 -1.16
N LEU A 137 -12.27 13.10 -1.67
CA LEU A 137 -13.71 13.33 -1.50
C LEU A 137 -14.12 13.26 -0.03
N GLY A 138 -13.53 12.37 0.77
CA GLY A 138 -13.78 12.26 2.20
C GLY A 138 -13.37 13.52 2.96
N TYR A 139 -12.22 14.11 2.64
CA TYR A 139 -11.84 15.41 3.20
C TYR A 139 -12.79 16.53 2.77
N THR A 140 -13.23 16.54 1.51
CA THR A 140 -14.25 17.49 1.03
C THR A 140 -15.57 17.35 1.79
N GLN A 141 -16.04 16.12 2.05
CA GLN A 141 -17.23 15.84 2.85
C GLN A 141 -17.13 16.43 4.26
N VAL A 142 -15.98 16.24 4.91
CA VAL A 142 -15.74 16.77 6.26
C VAL A 142 -15.68 18.31 6.24
N ILE A 143 -14.99 18.92 5.27
CA ILE A 143 -14.95 20.39 5.14
C ILE A 143 -16.37 20.93 4.95
N ASN A 144 -17.14 20.35 4.03
CA ASN A 144 -18.52 20.77 3.82
C ASN A 144 -19.37 20.60 5.10
N GLY A 145 -19.19 19.50 5.83
CA GLY A 145 -19.84 19.29 7.13
C GLY A 145 -19.49 20.35 8.18
N LEU A 146 -18.21 20.68 8.31
CA LEU A 146 -17.72 21.63 9.33
C LEU A 146 -18.04 23.10 9.01
N TYR A 147 -18.08 23.48 7.73
CA TYR A 147 -18.19 24.89 7.34
C TYR A 147 -19.55 25.26 6.74
N ILE A 148 -20.38 24.27 6.36
CA ILE A 148 -21.69 24.52 5.74
C ILE A 148 -22.79 23.84 6.55
N GLU A 149 -22.73 22.52 6.74
CA GLU A 149 -23.83 21.80 7.41
C GLU A 149 -23.96 22.17 8.89
N TRP A 150 -22.85 22.24 9.63
CA TRP A 150 -22.92 22.55 11.06
C TRP A 150 -23.54 23.94 11.35
N PRO A 151 -23.10 25.04 10.69
CA PRO A 151 -23.79 26.32 10.84
C PRO A 151 -25.28 26.27 10.49
N ASN A 152 -25.65 25.51 9.44
CA ASN A 152 -27.02 25.45 8.95
C ASN A 152 -27.95 24.55 9.78
N LYS A 153 -27.40 23.53 10.43
CA LYS A 153 -28.17 22.45 11.07
C LYS A 153 -27.98 22.38 12.59
N SER A 154 -27.05 23.15 13.16
CA SER A 154 -26.91 23.22 14.62
C SER A 154 -28.13 23.90 15.26
N GLU A 155 -28.64 23.35 16.35
CA GLU A 155 -29.83 23.87 17.05
C GLU A 155 -29.67 25.33 17.50
N ALA A 156 -28.43 25.75 17.78
CA ALA A 156 -28.09 27.09 18.22
C ALA A 156 -27.60 28.00 17.08
N ALA A 157 -27.66 27.56 15.80
CA ALA A 157 -27.11 28.26 14.64
C ALA A 157 -25.66 28.74 14.87
N THR A 158 -24.87 27.89 15.53
CA THR A 158 -23.49 28.18 15.92
C THR A 158 -22.52 27.80 14.82
N GLU A 159 -21.42 28.53 14.75
CA GLU A 159 -20.24 28.09 14.02
C GLU A 159 -19.64 26.82 14.63
N THR A 160 -19.08 25.96 13.79
CA THR A 160 -18.27 24.84 14.27
C THR A 160 -17.15 25.36 15.18
N PRO A 161 -16.98 24.80 16.39
CA PRO A 161 -15.95 25.25 17.32
C PRO A 161 -14.56 25.28 16.66
N LEU A 162 -13.81 26.37 16.88
CA LEU A 162 -12.50 26.59 16.27
C LEU A 162 -11.54 25.41 16.53
N ALA A 163 -11.58 24.82 17.72
CA ALA A 163 -10.77 23.65 18.08
C ALA A 163 -11.00 22.46 17.12
N VAL A 164 -12.24 22.20 16.71
CA VAL A 164 -12.57 21.10 15.77
C VAL A 164 -12.01 21.41 14.38
N LYS A 165 -12.16 22.65 13.91
CA LYS A 165 -11.57 23.12 12.63
C LYS A 165 -10.04 22.96 12.64
N ILE A 166 -9.38 23.31 13.75
CA ILE A 166 -7.92 23.17 13.92
C ILE A 166 -7.50 21.70 13.91
N ILE A 167 -8.17 20.85 14.70
CA ILE A 167 -7.86 19.41 14.76
C ILE A 167 -7.98 18.78 13.37
N PHE A 168 -9.02 19.13 12.62
CA PHE A 168 -9.20 18.67 11.24
C PHE A 168 -7.98 19.01 10.36
N TRP A 169 -7.54 20.27 10.36
CA TRP A 169 -6.41 20.70 9.54
C TRP A 169 -5.08 20.08 9.98
N ILE A 170 -4.88 19.85 11.29
CA ILE A 170 -3.71 19.13 11.80
C ILE A 170 -3.72 17.69 11.26
N LEU A 171 -4.84 16.98 11.37
CA LEU A 171 -4.94 15.59 10.88
C LEU A 171 -4.76 15.51 9.35
N PHE A 172 -5.34 16.45 8.60
CA PHE A 172 -5.12 16.56 7.16
C PHE A 172 -3.65 16.81 6.82
N ALA A 173 -3.00 17.76 7.49
CA ALA A 173 -1.58 18.05 7.28
C ALA A 173 -0.70 16.85 7.61
N LEU A 174 -0.97 16.16 8.72
CA LEU A 174 -0.26 14.94 9.12
C LEU A 174 -0.42 13.83 8.07
N PHE A 175 -1.62 13.65 7.51
CA PHE A 175 -1.85 12.70 6.42
C PHE A 175 -1.01 13.04 5.18
N ILE A 176 -1.02 14.31 4.74
CA ILE A 176 -0.22 14.76 3.59
C ILE A 176 1.27 14.56 3.84
N VAL A 177 1.77 14.95 5.03
CA VAL A 177 3.17 14.79 5.40
C VAL A 177 3.56 13.30 5.46
N ALA A 178 2.73 12.45 6.04
CA ALA A 178 2.99 11.01 6.09
C ALA A 178 3.00 10.41 4.68
N TYR A 179 2.00 10.73 3.86
CA TYR A 179 1.88 10.21 2.51
C TYR A 179 3.04 10.70 1.62
N VAL A 180 3.18 12.01 1.42
CA VAL A 180 4.23 12.59 0.57
C VAL A 180 5.63 12.31 1.13
N GLY A 181 5.79 12.34 2.46
CA GLY A 181 7.05 12.04 3.13
C GLY A 181 7.54 10.61 2.85
N THR A 182 6.65 9.62 2.81
CA THR A 182 7.04 8.26 2.42
C THR A 182 7.49 8.16 0.97
N TRP A 183 6.87 8.91 0.05
CA TRP A 183 7.31 8.98 -1.35
C TRP A 183 8.70 9.63 -1.48
N ILE A 184 8.91 10.77 -0.83
CA ILE A 184 10.20 11.49 -0.84
C ILE A 184 11.31 10.62 -0.23
N ALA A 185 11.07 10.02 0.93
CA ALA A 185 12.04 9.17 1.61
C ALA A 185 12.45 7.98 0.73
N GLN A 186 11.50 7.37 0.02
CA GLN A 186 11.78 6.27 -0.89
C GLN A 186 12.53 6.72 -2.14
N ALA A 187 12.21 7.87 -2.72
CA ALA A 187 12.94 8.44 -3.85
C ALA A 187 14.42 8.73 -3.50
N ILE A 188 14.67 9.25 -2.30
CA ILE A 188 16.03 9.49 -1.78
C ILE A 188 16.78 8.15 -1.61
N ARG A 189 16.13 7.16 -0.98
CA ARG A 189 16.73 5.83 -0.76
C ARG A 189 16.98 5.07 -2.06
N GLY A 190 16.13 5.23 -3.08
CA GLY A 190 16.29 4.62 -4.40
C GLY A 190 17.58 5.06 -5.08
N ARG A 191 17.84 6.37 -5.14
CA ARG A 191 19.06 6.96 -5.71
C ARG A 191 20.34 6.45 -5.02
N GLY A 192 20.31 6.29 -3.70
CA GLY A 192 21.45 5.76 -2.94
C GLY A 192 21.81 4.31 -3.27
N ARG A 193 20.83 3.49 -3.69
CA ARG A 193 21.05 2.08 -4.07
C ARG A 193 21.64 1.97 -5.47
N GLU A 194 21.19 2.80 -6.40
CA GLU A 194 21.74 2.88 -7.76
C GLU A 194 23.20 3.33 -7.75
N GLY A 195 23.53 4.36 -6.95
CA GLY A 195 24.90 4.82 -6.75
C GLY A 195 25.82 3.71 -6.21
N ARG A 196 25.37 2.98 -5.18
CA ARG A 196 26.12 1.83 -4.63
C ARG A 196 26.28 0.67 -5.62
N ALA A 197 25.25 0.37 -6.40
CA ALA A 197 25.32 -0.66 -7.44
C ALA A 197 26.34 -0.29 -8.52
N SER A 198 26.34 0.98 -8.98
CA SER A 198 27.31 1.47 -9.96
C SER A 198 28.76 1.38 -9.46
N LEU A 199 29.01 1.75 -8.20
CA LEU A 199 30.33 1.66 -7.57
C LEU A 199 30.80 0.22 -7.42
N SER A 200 29.92 -0.71 -7.02
CA SER A 200 30.25 -2.14 -6.95
C SER A 200 30.55 -2.75 -8.32
N SER A 201 29.83 -2.32 -9.36
CA SER A 201 30.04 -2.80 -10.74
C SER A 201 31.36 -2.26 -11.30
N ALA A 202 31.67 -0.98 -11.04
CA ALA A 202 32.95 -0.38 -11.37
C ALA A 202 34.12 -1.07 -10.65
N ALA A 203 34.00 -1.32 -9.34
CA ALA A 203 35.01 -2.03 -8.55
C ALA A 203 35.23 -3.48 -9.03
N SER A 204 34.15 -4.19 -9.39
CA SER A 204 34.22 -5.54 -9.97
C SER A 204 34.91 -5.55 -11.35
N SER A 205 34.60 -4.57 -12.21
CA SER A 205 35.24 -4.43 -13.53
C SER A 205 36.75 -4.14 -13.42
N ASN A 206 37.14 -3.31 -12.44
CA ASN A 206 38.55 -3.01 -12.19
C ASN A 206 39.30 -4.23 -11.66
N ASN A 207 38.69 -5.05 -10.80
CA ASN A 207 39.31 -6.32 -10.37
C ASN A 207 39.44 -7.32 -11.53
N ALA A 208 38.48 -7.36 -12.46
CA ALA A 208 38.57 -8.20 -13.66
C ALA A 208 39.67 -7.76 -14.64
N LEU A 209 40.03 -6.47 -14.65
CA LEU A 209 41.16 -5.95 -15.43
C LEU A 209 42.53 -6.17 -14.76
N VAL A 210 42.58 -6.37 -13.45
CA VAL A 210 43.84 -6.37 -12.66
C VAL A 210 44.33 -7.78 -12.27
N GLY A 211 43.55 -8.86 -12.45
CA GLY A 211 44.05 -10.24 -12.28
C GLY A 211 43.15 -11.28 -12.95
N THR A 212 43.64 -12.16 -13.80
CA THR A 212 44.68 -13.16 -13.49
C THR A 212 45.80 -13.21 -14.55
N PRO A 213 47.09 -13.24 -14.15
CA PRO A 213 48.14 -13.65 -15.06
C PRO A 213 47.85 -15.09 -15.49
N LYS A 214 47.67 -15.30 -16.80
CA LYS A 214 47.70 -16.64 -17.41
C LYS A 214 49.05 -17.26 -17.06
N ASN A 215 49.06 -18.23 -16.14
CA ASN A 215 50.14 -19.20 -16.05
C ASN A 215 50.12 -20.03 -17.34
N ALA A 216 50.74 -19.49 -18.38
CA ALA A 216 51.16 -20.25 -19.53
C ALA A 216 52.42 -21.02 -19.12
N GLY A 217 52.32 -22.35 -19.01
CA GLY A 217 53.51 -23.19 -19.00
C GLY A 217 53.48 -24.33 -17.99
N ALA A 218 52.86 -25.44 -18.40
CA ALA A 218 53.43 -26.77 -18.19
C ALA A 218 52.80 -27.68 -19.24
N ARG A 219 53.44 -27.74 -20.43
CA ARG A 219 53.17 -28.79 -21.41
C ARG A 219 53.62 -30.10 -20.76
N ASP A 220 52.65 -30.94 -20.46
CA ASP A 220 52.85 -32.34 -20.13
C ASP A 220 53.38 -33.06 -21.39
N MET A 221 54.70 -33.28 -21.44
CA MET A 221 55.35 -34.16 -22.40
C MET A 221 55.75 -35.43 -21.66
N SER A 222 54.79 -36.32 -21.43
CA SER A 222 55.09 -37.70 -21.06
C SER A 222 55.02 -38.58 -22.30
N SER A 223 56.22 -38.85 -22.80
CA SER A 223 56.67 -39.91 -23.69
C SER A 223 55.73 -41.10 -23.90
N ALA A 224 55.45 -41.36 -25.17
CA ALA A 224 55.30 -42.72 -25.69
C ALA A 224 56.63 -43.47 -25.53
N ASN A 225 56.58 -44.68 -24.98
CA ASN A 225 57.60 -45.71 -25.18
C ASN A 225 57.00 -47.10 -24.93
N VAL A 226 57.07 -47.90 -25.99
CA VAL A 226 57.08 -49.38 -26.11
C VAL A 226 55.86 -50.15 -25.64
#